data_AF-A0A5J4U6K5-F1
#
_entry.id   AF-A0A5J4U6K5-F1
#
_cell.length_a   1.000
_cell.length_b   1.000
_cell.length_c   1.000
_cell.angle_alpha   90.00
_cell.angle_beta   90.00
_cell.angle_gamma   90.00
#
_symmetry.space_group_name_H-M   'P 1'
#
loop_
_entity.id
_entity.type
_entity.pdbx_description
1 polymer ?
#
loop_
_entity_poly.entity_id
_entity_poly.type
_entity_poly.pdbx_seq_one_letter_code
_entity_poly.pdbx_strand_id
1 'polypeptide(L)'
;MTSSSMRSATGPQVLSVGVDLTTEIPNLIQDLESDNTKIHVSALRRILDIIVDNPGNKELILQNKIISLMNKFIGNLNQSEEFALSTTILHLIGVRGTIDDKTLVAGAATDSFIRMIIV
;
A
#
# COMPACT_ATOMS: atom_id res chain seq x y z
N MET A 1 -31.91 -53.54 -4.42
CA MET A 1 -30.56 -53.94 -3.96
C MET A 1 -29.58 -53.21 -4.88
N THR A 2 -28.75 -52.25 -4.51
CA THR A 2 -28.21 -51.77 -3.23
C THR A 2 -27.82 -50.28 -3.38
N SER A 3 -28.08 -49.50 -2.32
CA SER A 3 -27.62 -48.12 -2.11
C SER A 3 -26.11 -47.99 -1.92
N SER A 4 -25.55 -46.81 -2.21
CA SER A 4 -24.61 -46.06 -1.33
C SER A 4 -24.09 -44.83 -2.09
N SER A 5 -24.54 -43.62 -1.74
CA SER A 5 -24.00 -42.74 -0.69
C SER A 5 -22.72 -42.00 -1.06
N MET A 6 -22.90 -40.70 -1.30
CA MET A 6 -22.14 -39.57 -0.76
C MET A 6 -20.66 -39.77 -0.45
N ARG A 7 -19.82 -38.98 -1.11
CA ARG A 7 -18.76 -38.24 -0.40
C ARG A 7 -18.54 -36.89 -1.05
N SER A 8 -19.26 -35.91 -0.50
CA SER A 8 -18.78 -34.53 -0.43
C SER A 8 -17.35 -34.55 0.09
N ALA A 9 -16.43 -34.00 -0.69
CA ALA A 9 -15.15 -33.54 -0.19
C ALA A 9 -15.16 -32.01 -0.29
N THR A 10 -16.04 -31.37 0.50
CA THR A 10 -15.71 -30.07 1.06
C THR A 10 -14.53 -30.30 2.01
N GLY A 11 -13.31 -30.29 1.45
CA GLY A 11 -12.17 -29.91 2.25
C GLY A 11 -12.44 -28.52 2.81
N PRO A 12 -11.96 -28.18 4.01
CA PRO A 12 -11.92 -26.79 4.42
C PRO A 12 -11.09 -26.09 3.35
N GLN A 13 -11.76 -25.35 2.46
CA GLN A 13 -11.10 -24.23 1.83
C GLN A 13 -10.74 -23.36 3.02
N VAL A 14 -9.47 -23.43 3.42
CA VAL A 14 -8.89 -22.42 4.27
C VAL A 14 -9.19 -21.14 3.51
N LEU A 15 -10.25 -20.45 3.93
CA LEU A 15 -10.43 -19.06 3.61
C LEU A 15 -9.21 -18.43 4.26
N SER A 16 -8.10 -18.39 3.50
CA SER A 16 -7.28 -17.21 3.56
C SER A 16 -8.30 -16.11 3.43
N VAL A 17 -8.59 -15.41 4.52
CA VAL A 17 -9.14 -14.07 4.43
C VAL A 17 -8.01 -13.28 3.80
N GLY A 18 -7.75 -13.58 2.52
CA GLY A 18 -6.91 -12.83 1.64
C GLY A 18 -7.63 -11.52 1.59
N VAL A 19 -7.04 -10.53 2.23
CA VAL A 19 -7.61 -9.20 2.24
C VAL A 19 -7.82 -8.85 0.78
N ASP A 20 -9.08 -8.60 0.42
CA ASP A 20 -9.44 -8.32 -0.96
C ASP A 20 -8.90 -6.93 -1.31
N LEU A 21 -7.68 -6.90 -1.83
CA LEU A 21 -7.00 -5.67 -2.21
C LEU A 21 -7.80 -4.88 -3.26
N THR A 22 -8.74 -5.53 -3.97
CA THR A 22 -9.62 -4.86 -4.95
C THR A 22 -10.67 -3.97 -4.30
N THR A 23 -11.00 -4.20 -3.03
CA THR A 23 -11.93 -3.37 -2.25
C THR A 23 -11.22 -2.58 -1.15
N GLU A 24 -10.14 -3.11 -0.58
CA GLU A 24 -9.39 -2.44 0.48
C GLU A 24 -8.68 -1.16 -0.02
N ILE A 25 -7.93 -1.23 -1.11
CA ILE A 25 -7.16 -0.09 -1.59
C ILE A 25 -8.06 1.10 -1.97
N PRO A 26 -9.18 0.92 -2.72
CA PRO A 26 -10.10 2.01 -2.97
C PRO A 26 -10.64 2.68 -1.70
N ASN A 27 -10.96 1.91 -0.66
CA ASN A 27 -11.43 2.47 0.62
C ASN A 27 -10.34 3.29 1.30
N LEU A 28 -9.09 2.80 1.31
CA LEU A 28 -7.95 3.53 1.88
C LEU A 28 -7.68 4.83 1.11
N ILE A 29 -7.82 4.83 -0.23
CA ILE A 29 -7.70 6.04 -1.03
C ILE A 29 -8.79 7.03 -0.65
N GLN A 30 -10.04 6.58 -0.52
CA GLN A 30 -11.14 7.44 -0.10
C GLN A 30 -10.88 8.06 1.28
N ASP A 31 -10.35 7.28 2.23
CA ASP A 31 -9.97 7.79 3.55
C ASP A 31 -8.89 8.89 3.44
N LEU A 32 -7.88 8.68 2.60
CA LEU A 32 -6.79 9.63 2.34
C LEU A 32 -7.21 10.89 1.57
N GLU A 33 -8.30 10.81 0.80
CA GLU A 33 -8.88 11.95 0.08
C GLU A 33 -9.93 12.69 0.90
N SER A 34 -10.38 12.12 2.03
CA SER A 34 -11.32 12.78 2.92
C SER A 34 -10.68 13.92 3.71
N ASP A 35 -11.49 14.88 4.15
CA ASP A 35 -11.04 15.97 5.03
C ASP A 35 -10.75 15.52 6.47
N ASN A 36 -10.99 14.24 6.80
CA ASN A 36 -10.77 13.71 8.14
C ASN A 36 -9.30 13.32 8.33
N THR A 37 -8.47 14.28 8.70
CA THR A 37 -7.02 14.05 8.91
C THR A 37 -6.72 13.00 9.98
N LYS A 38 -7.65 12.70 10.89
CA LYS A 38 -7.46 11.70 11.96
C LYS A 38 -7.32 10.27 11.45
N ILE A 39 -7.84 9.98 10.25
CA ILE A 39 -7.79 8.63 9.65
C ILE A 39 -6.66 8.48 8.63
N HIS A 40 -6.02 9.58 8.23
CA HIS A 40 -4.96 9.57 7.22
C HIS A 40 -3.76 8.74 7.66
N VAL A 41 -3.28 8.92 8.89
CA VAL A 41 -2.14 8.15 9.42
C VAL A 41 -2.40 6.65 9.40
N SER A 42 -3.58 6.20 9.85
CA SER A 42 -3.94 4.78 9.81
C SER A 42 -4.01 4.24 8.38
N ALA A 43 -4.57 5.02 7.45
CA ALA A 43 -4.68 4.62 6.06
C ALA A 43 -3.30 4.55 5.37
N LEU A 44 -2.41 5.52 5.63
CA LEU A 44 -1.04 5.51 5.13
C LEU A 44 -0.24 4.32 5.65
N ARG A 45 -0.35 3.98 6.95
CA ARG A 45 0.29 2.78 7.50
C ARG A 45 -0.21 1.52 6.80
N ARG A 46 -1.51 1.42 6.54
CA ARG A 46 -2.07 0.26 5.86
C ARG A 46 -1.59 0.15 4.40
N ILE A 47 -1.49 1.28 3.68
CA ILE A 47 -0.87 1.32 2.35
C ILE A 47 0.59 0.86 2.43
N LEU A 48 1.35 1.33 3.42
CA LEU A 48 2.74 0.91 3.61
C LEU A 48 2.84 -0.61 3.80
N ASP A 49 2.00 -1.20 4.66
CA ASP A 49 1.96 -2.66 4.87
C ASP A 49 1.68 -3.40 3.55
N ILE A 50 0.67 -2.97 2.80
CA ILE A 50 0.32 -3.56 1.50
C ILE A 50 1.50 -3.51 0.53
N ILE A 51 2.20 -2.38 0.47
CA ILE A 51 3.37 -2.19 -0.40
C ILE A 51 4.53 -3.09 0.03
N VAL A 52 4.75 -3.22 1.34
CA VAL A 52 5.76 -4.10 1.92
C VAL A 52 5.48 -5.55 1.55
N ASP A 53 4.23 -6.00 1.71
CA ASP A 53 3.75 -7.36 1.44
C ASP A 53 3.68 -7.72 -0.05
N ASN A 54 3.59 -6.72 -0.93
CA ASN A 54 3.49 -6.90 -2.39
C ASN A 54 4.68 -6.23 -3.13
N PRO A 55 5.94 -6.65 -2.88
CA PRO A 55 7.09 -6.11 -3.56
C PRO A 55 6.99 -6.32 -5.07
N GLY A 56 7.38 -5.34 -5.89
CA GLY A 56 7.42 -5.55 -7.34
C GLY A 56 6.07 -5.36 -8.05
N ASN A 57 4.96 -5.21 -7.34
CA ASN A 57 3.63 -5.13 -7.95
C ASN A 57 3.36 -3.75 -8.59
N LYS A 58 3.88 -3.54 -9.81
CA LYS A 58 3.72 -2.30 -10.57
C LYS A 58 2.26 -1.95 -10.85
N GLU A 59 1.44 -2.97 -11.10
CA GLU A 59 0.02 -2.80 -11.42
C GLU A 59 -0.73 -2.15 -10.25
N LEU A 60 -0.51 -2.65 -9.03
CA LEU A 60 -1.07 -2.08 -7.80
C LEU A 60 -0.69 -0.60 -7.65
N ILE A 61 0.57 -0.24 -7.91
CA ILE A 61 1.03 1.15 -7.80
C ILE A 61 0.36 2.06 -8.83
N LEU A 62 0.33 1.62 -10.10
CA LEU A 62 -0.10 2.43 -11.23
C LEU A 62 -1.62 2.57 -11.30
N GLN A 63 -2.37 1.48 -11.17
CA GLN A 63 -3.84 1.51 -11.24
C GLN A 63 -4.44 2.37 -10.13
N ASN A 64 -3.84 2.32 -8.94
CA ASN A 64 -4.29 3.04 -7.76
C ASN A 64 -3.64 4.43 -7.61
N LYS A 65 -2.82 4.86 -8.58
CA LYS A 65 -2.14 6.18 -8.59
C LYS A 65 -1.40 6.51 -7.29
N ILE A 66 -0.82 5.49 -6.63
CA ILE A 66 -0.24 5.61 -5.28
C ILE A 66 0.81 6.72 -5.22
N ILE A 67 1.67 6.85 -6.25
CA ILE A 67 2.70 7.89 -6.30
C ILE A 67 2.08 9.29 -6.22
N SER A 68 1.04 9.55 -7.02
CA SER A 68 0.35 10.84 -7.03
C SER A 68 -0.33 11.13 -5.69
N LEU A 69 -0.86 10.10 -5.03
CA LEU A 69 -1.49 10.23 -3.72
C LEU A 69 -0.46 10.61 -2.66
N MET A 70 0.69 9.91 -2.60
CA MET A 70 1.76 10.21 -1.64
C MET A 70 2.33 11.62 -1.83
N ASN A 71 2.48 12.08 -3.07
CA ASN A 71 2.98 13.42 -3.37
C ASN A 71 2.10 14.54 -2.78
N LYS A 72 0.78 14.32 -2.60
CA LYS A 72 -0.11 15.31 -1.93
C LYS A 72 0.30 15.57 -0.48
N PHE A 73 0.83 14.57 0.21
CA PHE A 73 1.24 14.65 1.62
C PHE A 73 2.69 15.17 1.78
N ILE A 74 3.46 15.25 0.70
CA ILE A 74 4.85 15.75 0.71
C ILE A 74 4.89 17.28 0.51
N GLY A 75 3.93 17.84 -0.21
CA GLY A 75 3.85 19.29 -0.45
C GLY A 75 3.57 20.13 0.81
N ASN A 76 3.24 19.51 1.93
CA ASN A 76 2.95 20.17 3.20
C ASN A 76 4.16 20.00 4.14
N LEU A 77 5.01 21.03 4.25
CA LEU A 77 6.35 21.02 4.88
C LEU A 77 6.37 20.77 6.40
N ASN A 78 5.26 20.37 7.02
CA ASN A 78 5.12 20.27 8.47
C ASN A 78 5.84 19.07 9.11
N GLN A 79 6.64 18.30 8.35
CA GLN A 79 7.32 17.08 8.85
C GLN A 79 6.41 16.19 9.69
N SER A 80 5.13 16.12 9.32
CA SER A 80 4.12 15.36 10.06
C SER A 80 4.32 13.86 9.87
N GLU A 81 3.60 13.05 10.63
CA GLU A 81 3.65 11.59 10.45
C GLU A 81 3.21 11.19 9.03
N GLU A 82 2.24 11.89 8.45
CA GLU A 82 1.80 11.69 7.07
C GLU A 82 2.93 11.94 6.06
N PHE A 83 3.74 12.99 6.28
CA PHE A 83 4.93 13.27 5.47
C PHE A 83 5.94 12.11 5.56
N ALA A 84 6.24 11.65 6.78
CA ALA A 84 7.20 10.58 7.00
C ALA A 84 6.76 9.26 6.37
N LEU A 85 5.48 8.89 6.51
CA LEU A 85 4.92 7.67 5.91
C LEU A 85 4.91 7.78 4.37
N SER A 86 4.50 8.92 3.82
CA SER A 86 4.39 9.10 2.36
C SER A 86 5.75 9.08 1.67
N THR A 87 6.76 9.72 2.25
CA THR A 87 8.14 9.66 1.75
C THR A 87 8.72 8.24 1.86
N THR A 88 8.40 7.50 2.92
CA THR A 88 8.80 6.09 3.09
C THR A 88 8.18 5.19 2.02
N ILE A 89 6.89 5.33 1.73
CA ILE A 89 6.19 4.56 0.69
C ILE A 89 6.84 4.82 -0.67
N LEU A 90 7.07 6.09 -1.03
CA LEU A 90 7.73 6.43 -2.30
C LEU A 90 9.16 5.90 -2.37
N HIS A 91 9.91 5.94 -1.26
CA HIS A 91 11.25 5.39 -1.20
C HIS A 91 11.25 3.87 -1.47
N LEU A 92 10.33 3.12 -0.86
CA LEU A 92 10.21 1.68 -1.11
C LEU A 92 9.86 1.39 -2.57
N ILE A 93 8.97 2.16 -3.19
CA ILE A 93 8.63 2.04 -4.61
C ILE A 93 9.85 2.31 -5.50
N GLY A 94 10.67 3.31 -5.14
CA GLY A 94 11.90 3.65 -5.85
C GLY A 94 12.97 2.57 -5.74
N VAL A 95 13.28 2.13 -4.52
CA VAL A 95 14.33 1.13 -4.24
C VAL A 95 14.00 -0.23 -4.85
N ARG A 96 12.73 -0.63 -4.83
CA ARG A 96 12.31 -1.95 -5.36
C ARG A 96 12.30 -1.99 -6.89
N GLY A 97 12.69 -0.92 -7.59
CA GLY A 97 12.73 -0.87 -9.05
C GLY A 97 11.35 -1.09 -9.68
N THR A 98 10.29 -0.82 -8.91
CA THR A 98 8.92 -1.08 -9.33
C THR A 98 8.45 -0.13 -10.42
N ILE A 99 9.07 1.03 -10.59
CA ILE A 99 8.68 2.00 -11.63
C ILE A 99 9.96 2.51 -12.28
N ASP A 100 10.12 2.20 -13.57
CA ASP A 100 11.32 2.56 -14.35
C ASP A 100 11.36 4.06 -14.68
N ASP A 101 10.21 4.73 -14.63
CA ASP A 101 10.09 6.16 -14.80
C ASP A 101 10.55 6.92 -13.54
N LYS A 102 11.86 7.21 -13.52
CA LYS A 102 12.51 7.96 -12.44
C LYS A 102 11.93 9.36 -12.25
N THR A 103 11.24 9.94 -13.25
CA THR A 103 10.63 11.27 -13.13
C THR A 103 9.46 11.29 -12.13
N LEU A 104 8.77 10.16 -11.97
CA LEU A 104 7.66 10.00 -11.03
C LEU A 104 8.12 9.82 -9.58
N VAL A 105 9.36 9.35 -9.38
CA VAL A 105 9.93 9.03 -8.06
C VAL A 105 10.89 10.13 -7.57
N ALA A 106 11.38 10.99 -8.47
CA ALA A 106 12.44 11.96 -8.19
C ALA A 106 12.14 12.93 -7.04
N GLY A 107 10.87 13.31 -6.82
CA GLY A 107 10.48 14.22 -5.73
C GLY A 107 10.66 13.63 -4.33
N ALA A 108 10.69 12.30 -4.18
CA ALA A 108 10.82 11.63 -2.88
C ALA A 108 12.27 11.28 -2.51
N ALA A 109 13.13 11.10 -3.50
CA ALA A 109 14.50 10.63 -3.31
C ALA A 109 15.42 11.70 -2.72
N THR A 110 15.09 12.98 -2.85
CA THR A 110 15.91 14.09 -2.34
C THR A 110 15.65 14.44 -0.88
N ASP A 111 14.47 14.08 -0.33
CA ASP A 111 14.08 14.44 1.06
C ASP A 111 13.77 13.24 1.98
N SER A 112 13.89 12.00 1.48
CA SER A 112 13.78 10.82 2.36
C SER A 112 15.04 10.70 3.22
N PHE A 113 15.12 11.48 4.30
CA PHE A 113 15.99 11.21 5.42
C PHE A 113 15.46 9.97 6.16
N ILE A 114 15.70 8.79 5.58
CA ILE A 114 15.71 7.56 6.36
C ILE A 114 16.89 7.69 7.32
N ARG A 115 16.64 8.29 8.48
CA ARG A 115 17.40 7.98 9.70
C ARG A 115 16.88 6.66 10.27
N MET A 116 16.96 5.59 9.48
CA MET A 116 16.93 4.22 9.99
C MET A 116 18.35 3.68 9.95
N ILE A 117 19.23 4.34 10.71
CA ILE A 117 20.40 3.64 11.24
C ILE A 117 19.87 2.79 12.38
N ILE A 118 19.66 1.50 12.09
CA ILE A 118 19.72 0.47 13.11
C ILE A 118 21.21 0.27 13.40
N VAL A 119 21.67 0.81 14.53
CA VAL A 119 22.62 0.29 15.54
C VAL A 119 22.85 1.39 16.57
#